data_AF-A0A139MU38-F1
#
_entry.id   AF-A0A139MU38-F1
#
_cell.length_a   1.000
_cell.length_b   1.000
_cell.length_c   1.000
_cell.angle_alpha   90.00
_cell.angle_beta   90.00
_cell.angle_gamma   90.00
#
_symmetry.space_group_name_H-M   'P 1'
#
loop_
_entity.id
_entity.type
_entity.pdbx_description
1 polymer ?
#
loop_
_entity_poly.entity_id
_entity_poly.type
_entity_poly.pdbx_seq_one_letter_code
_entity_poly.pdbx_strand_id
1 'polypeptide(L)'
;MDILDDYKNGGLYIELKNTIQSLEDLDSKVEIIKNIMEAFFQFSPKEKWEKLETTLYILYAFSKFVDITIFKKVLLEAELLFKENNEGILYNYFRSLNKYLGKNVGIEDCQDFFNDDSIFDTIINRIKNLNLNSIDKFVCFDMLGIMITIFERDDDFESVKEKIKQNIDVIINNILSKFQDELIFVQYFELDNLVNIFKFDHLSIINRFCKNNPDNFTVGSYLSWLETKDSDIIKESIETLQTILKYTDSDILKNEIFSLLEKVGEIKNENEEKRYIQDIQVDELGEIGNTLIDEIRFHLTIKARDLENSEEYGHYTKIETLTNHLIKTLKSGDSSELAYLRLTNSKQLNDPMEGRAIYDYLEIENSSDCYQSSNVFLSSMTTISDSLPMWKEYAEESKGAFLQYDKKYLQQIIEHDSLEFVRIFYLNSTREDDSNIIQKLNDLKELIQELKTRHTEESRKVQSSIFKNLAKISYLFKVSDYEYESEYRILINFDDSEIEGRLNPKLKTEDKIELEELKVLSGSIGLSENEESGYKDFRKYIHLESREDGRYALFVYINLAPLKYSKVILGPKVTDADYIAPYLKLANPDIEIESSKIPYR
;
A
#
# COMPACT_ATOMS: atom_id res chain seq x y z
N MET A 1 -2.22 43.24 3.44
CA MET A 1 -3.08 42.89 2.30
C MET A 1 -4.39 42.41 2.90
N ASP A 2 -5.50 43.08 2.60
CA ASP A 2 -6.80 42.65 3.12
C ASP A 2 -7.37 41.61 2.14
N ILE A 3 -7.20 40.33 2.48
CA ILE A 3 -7.60 39.18 1.65
C ILE A 3 -9.07 39.26 1.24
N LEU A 4 -9.92 39.80 2.12
CA LEU A 4 -11.35 39.92 1.86
C LEU A 4 -11.63 41.00 0.81
N ASP A 5 -10.90 42.12 0.85
CA ASP A 5 -11.01 43.16 -0.17
C ASP A 5 -10.47 42.68 -1.52
N ASP A 6 -9.36 41.95 -1.53
CA ASP A 6 -8.83 41.32 -2.74
C ASP A 6 -9.87 40.38 -3.37
N TYR A 7 -10.54 39.55 -2.57
CA TYR A 7 -11.64 38.70 -3.03
C TYR A 7 -12.83 39.51 -3.58
N LYS A 8 -13.28 40.54 -2.87
CA LYS A 8 -14.38 41.41 -3.31
C LYS A 8 -14.08 42.09 -4.66
N ASN A 9 -12.82 42.46 -4.86
CA ASN A 9 -12.33 43.10 -6.09
C ASN A 9 -12.04 42.11 -7.23
N GLY A 10 -12.30 40.82 -7.05
CA GLY A 10 -12.10 39.80 -8.10
C GLY A 10 -10.67 39.27 -8.19
N GLY A 11 -9.97 39.20 -7.07
CA GLY A 11 -8.63 38.60 -6.98
C GLY A 11 -8.58 37.16 -7.50
N LEU A 12 -7.44 36.78 -8.06
CA LEU A 12 -7.22 35.45 -8.61
C LEU A 12 -7.22 34.40 -7.49
N TYR A 13 -7.91 33.28 -7.72
CA TYR A 13 -8.07 32.22 -6.72
C TYR A 13 -6.73 31.65 -6.21
N ILE A 14 -5.69 31.59 -7.07
CA ILE A 14 -4.34 31.12 -6.69
C ILE A 14 -3.69 32.07 -5.70
N GLU A 15 -3.81 33.39 -5.92
CA GLU A 15 -3.23 34.41 -5.05
C GLU A 15 -3.93 34.42 -3.68
N LEU A 16 -5.26 34.33 -3.68
CA LEU A 16 -6.06 34.21 -2.47
C LEU A 16 -5.68 32.95 -1.68
N LYS A 17 -5.58 31.78 -2.35
CA LYS A 17 -5.15 30.52 -1.71
C LYS A 17 -3.79 30.66 -1.05
N ASN A 18 -2.78 31.15 -1.79
CA ASN A 18 -1.42 31.27 -1.26
C ASN A 18 -1.38 32.22 -0.05
N THR A 19 -2.13 33.31 -0.11
CA THR A 19 -2.20 34.30 0.97
C THR A 19 -2.88 33.72 2.21
N ILE A 20 -4.01 33.02 2.05
CA ILE A 20 -4.69 32.31 3.16
C ILE A 20 -3.78 31.22 3.75
N GLN A 21 -3.09 30.45 2.92
CA GLN A 21 -2.17 29.39 3.38
C GLN A 21 -1.00 29.95 4.21
N SER A 22 -0.52 31.14 3.86
CA SER A 22 0.61 31.81 4.55
C SER A 22 0.29 32.34 5.95
N LEU A 23 -0.98 32.36 6.35
CA LEU A 23 -1.36 32.75 7.71
C LEU A 23 -0.80 31.76 8.73
N GLU A 24 -0.16 32.26 9.79
CA GLU A 24 0.48 31.43 10.81
C GLU A 24 -0.54 30.75 11.73
N ASP A 25 -1.60 31.48 12.07
CA ASP A 25 -2.65 31.05 13.01
C ASP A 25 -3.85 30.41 12.28
N LEU A 26 -4.39 29.34 12.88
CA LEU A 26 -5.53 28.58 12.39
C LEU A 26 -6.84 29.37 12.50
N ASP A 27 -7.03 30.12 13.58
CA ASP A 27 -8.26 30.87 13.83
C ASP A 27 -8.44 31.97 12.77
N SER A 28 -7.34 32.64 12.40
CA SER A 28 -7.29 33.62 11.32
C SER A 28 -7.68 33.01 9.97
N LYS A 29 -7.27 31.77 9.67
CA LYS A 29 -7.67 31.07 8.44
C LYS A 29 -9.18 30.83 8.43
N VAL A 30 -9.69 30.21 9.49
CA VAL A 30 -11.12 29.90 9.64
C VAL A 30 -11.96 31.17 9.51
N GLU A 31 -11.57 32.24 10.20
CA GLU A 31 -12.30 33.50 10.20
C GLU A 31 -12.28 34.18 8.83
N ILE A 32 -11.14 34.23 8.13
CA ILE A 32 -11.07 34.81 6.78
C ILE A 32 -11.91 34.01 5.79
N ILE A 33 -11.86 32.68 5.84
CA ILE A 33 -12.66 31.81 4.97
C ILE A 33 -14.15 32.06 5.21
N LYS A 34 -14.57 32.10 6.48
CA LYS A 34 -15.95 32.41 6.85
C LYS A 34 -16.38 33.77 6.31
N ASN A 35 -15.56 34.81 6.47
CA ASN A 35 -15.83 36.15 5.96
C ASN A 35 -15.95 36.19 4.43
N ILE A 36 -15.15 35.42 3.70
CA ILE A 36 -15.28 35.26 2.24
C ILE A 36 -16.63 34.63 1.88
N MET A 37 -17.04 33.55 2.55
CA MET A 37 -18.32 32.90 2.27
C MET A 37 -19.52 33.79 2.63
N GLU A 38 -19.45 34.52 3.74
CA GLU A 38 -20.49 35.48 4.12
C GLU A 38 -20.58 36.64 3.13
N ALA A 39 -19.45 37.16 2.66
CA ALA A 39 -19.41 38.20 1.63
C ALA A 39 -20.01 37.70 0.30
N PHE A 40 -19.74 36.45 -0.09
CA PHE A 40 -20.32 35.84 -1.28
C PHE A 40 -21.86 35.92 -1.28
N PHE A 41 -22.49 35.64 -0.14
CA PHE A 41 -23.95 35.67 -0.02
C PHE A 41 -24.56 37.07 -0.17
N GLN A 42 -23.78 38.15 0.06
CA GLN A 42 -24.25 39.53 -0.05
C GLN A 42 -24.21 40.09 -1.47
N PHE A 43 -23.53 39.43 -2.39
CA PHE A 43 -23.44 39.89 -3.79
C PHE A 43 -24.74 39.73 -4.56
N SER A 44 -24.94 40.58 -5.57
CA SER A 44 -26.04 40.41 -6.53
C SER A 44 -25.87 39.11 -7.33
N PRO A 45 -26.94 38.53 -7.93
CA PRO A 45 -26.82 37.29 -8.70
C PRO A 45 -25.76 37.34 -9.82
N LYS A 46 -25.57 38.51 -10.44
CA LYS A 46 -24.55 38.69 -11.48
C LYS A 46 -23.14 38.63 -10.89
N GLU A 47 -22.90 39.35 -9.79
CA GLU A 47 -21.60 39.35 -9.10
C GLU A 47 -21.28 37.99 -8.47
N LYS A 48 -22.30 37.28 -7.96
CA LYS A 48 -22.16 35.90 -7.48
C LYS A 48 -21.67 35.00 -8.60
N TRP A 49 -22.29 35.05 -9.79
CA TRP A 49 -21.84 34.26 -10.94
C TRP A 49 -20.38 34.56 -11.32
N GLU A 50 -20.00 35.84 -11.41
CA GLU A 50 -18.62 36.26 -11.72
C GLU A 50 -17.59 35.77 -10.69
N LYS A 51 -18.01 35.55 -9.44
CA LYS A 51 -17.14 35.09 -8.33
C LYS A 51 -17.32 33.62 -7.98
N LEU A 52 -18.23 32.90 -8.64
CA LEU A 52 -18.64 31.55 -8.24
C LEU A 52 -17.48 30.57 -8.32
N GLU A 53 -16.73 30.59 -9.42
CA GLU A 53 -15.55 29.73 -9.62
C GLU A 53 -14.52 29.93 -8.51
N THR A 54 -14.11 31.17 -8.23
CA THR A 54 -13.17 31.51 -7.15
C THR A 54 -13.70 31.06 -5.79
N THR A 55 -15.00 31.23 -5.54
CA THR A 55 -15.62 30.86 -4.26
C THR A 55 -15.62 29.34 -4.08
N LEU A 56 -15.99 28.58 -5.11
CA LEU A 56 -15.94 27.11 -5.09
C LEU A 56 -14.50 26.60 -4.95
N TYR A 57 -13.53 27.23 -5.61
CA TYR A 57 -12.13 26.85 -5.45
C TYR A 57 -11.64 27.02 -3.99
N ILE A 58 -11.94 28.16 -3.36
CA ILE A 58 -11.61 28.42 -1.95
C ILE A 58 -12.34 27.42 -1.04
N LEU A 59 -13.62 27.17 -1.31
CA LEU A 59 -14.45 26.21 -0.57
C LEU A 59 -13.85 24.80 -0.60
N TYR A 60 -13.45 24.33 -1.77
CA TYR A 60 -12.73 23.06 -1.94
C TYR A 60 -11.38 23.04 -1.19
N ALA A 61 -10.51 24.02 -1.50
CA ALA A 61 -9.12 24.04 -1.02
C ALA A 61 -9.02 24.12 0.51
N PHE A 62 -10.01 24.74 1.15
CA PHE A 62 -10.06 24.92 2.60
C PHE A 62 -11.22 24.18 3.27
N SER A 63 -11.78 23.17 2.60
CA SER A 63 -12.93 22.38 3.05
C SER A 63 -12.87 21.91 4.50
N LYS A 64 -11.67 21.58 5.02
CA LYS A 64 -11.46 21.17 6.42
C LYS A 64 -11.82 22.26 7.45
N PHE A 65 -11.72 23.54 7.07
CA PHE A 65 -11.95 24.70 7.94
C PHE A 65 -13.35 25.30 7.80
N VAL A 66 -14.14 24.82 6.84
CA VAL A 66 -15.47 25.37 6.54
C VAL A 66 -16.54 24.66 7.36
N ASP A 67 -17.37 25.44 8.07
CA ASP A 67 -18.58 24.97 8.74
C ASP A 67 -19.53 24.29 7.75
N ILE A 68 -20.12 23.17 8.15
CA ILE A 68 -20.92 22.32 7.27
C ILE A 68 -22.18 23.05 6.73
N THR A 69 -22.77 23.94 7.53
CA THR A 69 -23.96 24.70 7.15
C THR A 69 -23.61 25.77 6.13
N ILE A 70 -22.49 26.46 6.31
CA ILE A 70 -21.98 27.44 5.35
C ILE A 70 -21.63 26.73 4.03
N PHE A 71 -20.96 25.58 4.12
CA PHE A 71 -20.59 24.76 2.97
C PHE A 71 -21.81 24.41 2.11
N LYS A 72 -22.84 23.82 2.75
CA LYS A 72 -24.11 23.46 2.10
C LYS A 72 -24.73 24.66 1.37
N LYS A 73 -24.78 25.82 2.04
CA LYS A 73 -25.36 27.05 1.46
C LYS A 73 -24.63 27.53 0.21
N VAL A 74 -23.29 27.48 0.19
CA VAL A 74 -22.53 27.87 -1.01
C VAL A 74 -22.83 26.91 -2.19
N LEU A 75 -22.89 25.60 -1.93
CA LEU A 75 -23.24 24.61 -2.96
C LEU A 75 -24.68 24.83 -3.49
N LEU A 76 -25.65 25.11 -2.62
CA LEU A 76 -27.02 25.43 -3.03
C LEU A 76 -27.11 26.73 -3.85
N GLU A 77 -26.31 27.74 -3.52
CA GLU A 77 -26.20 28.95 -4.34
C GLU A 77 -25.62 28.64 -5.72
N ALA A 78 -24.65 27.72 -5.80
CA ALA A 78 -24.12 27.26 -7.08
C ALA A 78 -25.19 26.56 -7.94
N GLU A 79 -25.97 25.64 -7.35
CA GLU A 79 -27.12 24.98 -7.99
C GLU A 79 -28.10 26.00 -8.58
N LEU A 80 -28.44 27.06 -7.84
CA LEU A 80 -29.36 28.12 -8.30
C LEU A 80 -28.79 29.01 -9.42
N LEU A 81 -27.48 29.23 -9.41
CA LEU A 81 -26.81 30.13 -10.35
C LEU A 81 -26.43 29.45 -11.66
N PHE A 82 -26.29 28.12 -11.66
CA PHE A 82 -25.84 27.36 -12.82
C PHE A 82 -26.84 27.45 -13.98
N LYS A 83 -26.49 28.27 -15.00
CA LYS A 83 -27.34 28.54 -16.17
C LYS A 83 -26.66 28.34 -17.51
N GLU A 84 -25.32 28.37 -17.52
CA GLU A 84 -24.50 28.28 -18.72
C GLU A 84 -23.34 27.32 -18.48
N ASN A 85 -22.85 26.70 -19.56
CA ASN A 85 -21.73 25.76 -19.50
C ASN A 85 -20.44 26.52 -19.15
N ASN A 86 -19.86 26.18 -17.99
CA ASN A 86 -18.55 26.66 -17.58
C ASN A 86 -17.77 25.52 -16.94
N GLU A 87 -16.67 25.13 -17.57
CA GLU A 87 -15.81 24.01 -17.18
C GLU A 87 -15.18 24.23 -15.80
N GLY A 88 -14.64 25.42 -15.54
CA GLY A 88 -14.03 25.77 -14.26
C GLY A 88 -15.03 25.75 -13.10
N ILE A 89 -16.27 26.18 -13.33
CA ILE A 89 -17.34 26.09 -12.32
C ILE A 89 -17.72 24.63 -12.06
N LEU A 90 -17.93 23.81 -13.10
CA LEU A 90 -18.30 22.40 -12.95
C LEU A 90 -17.22 21.62 -12.20
N TYR A 91 -15.96 21.80 -12.59
CA TYR A 91 -14.83 21.16 -11.95
C TYR A 91 -14.75 21.51 -10.46
N ASN A 92 -14.78 22.80 -10.11
CA ASN A 92 -14.71 23.21 -8.71
C ASN A 92 -15.98 22.84 -7.91
N TYR A 93 -17.14 22.79 -8.56
CA TYR A 93 -18.40 22.38 -7.95
C TYR A 93 -18.35 20.93 -7.50
N PHE A 94 -18.04 19.98 -8.40
CA PHE A 94 -18.03 18.57 -8.05
C PHE A 94 -16.94 18.21 -7.03
N ARG A 95 -15.74 18.82 -7.10
CA ARG A 95 -14.72 18.68 -6.04
C ARG A 95 -15.21 19.16 -4.68
N SER A 96 -15.89 20.32 -4.66
CA SER A 96 -16.46 20.87 -3.43
C SER A 96 -17.56 19.97 -2.88
N LEU A 97 -18.44 19.46 -3.74
CA LEU A 97 -19.50 18.52 -3.37
C LEU A 97 -18.92 17.21 -2.83
N ASN A 98 -17.89 16.63 -3.46
CA ASN A 98 -17.16 15.48 -2.93
C ASN A 98 -16.63 15.73 -1.52
N LYS A 99 -15.97 16.87 -1.28
CA LYS A 99 -15.48 17.22 0.08
C LYS A 99 -16.61 17.43 1.09
N TYR A 100 -17.74 17.97 0.66
CA TYR A 100 -18.93 18.12 1.51
C TYR A 100 -19.51 16.76 1.90
N LEU A 101 -19.71 15.86 0.94
CA LEU A 101 -20.17 14.50 1.19
C LEU A 101 -19.20 13.74 2.10
N GLY A 102 -17.88 13.92 1.91
CA GLY A 102 -16.85 13.34 2.77
C GLY A 102 -16.89 13.80 4.24
N LYS A 103 -17.69 14.82 4.61
CA LYS A 103 -17.95 15.19 6.00
C LYS A 103 -19.01 14.31 6.69
N ASN A 104 -19.43 13.21 6.06
CA ASN A 104 -20.43 12.28 6.61
C ASN A 104 -21.79 12.90 6.91
N VAL A 105 -22.28 13.72 5.96
CA VAL A 105 -23.63 14.27 5.98
C VAL A 105 -24.69 13.19 5.75
N GLY A 106 -25.84 13.31 6.42
CA GLY A 106 -26.99 12.44 6.21
C GLY A 106 -27.78 12.81 4.94
N ILE A 107 -28.68 11.92 4.51
CA ILE A 107 -29.44 12.10 3.26
C ILE A 107 -30.24 13.41 3.23
N GLU A 108 -30.84 13.82 4.35
CA GLU A 108 -31.59 15.08 4.46
C GLU A 108 -30.72 16.31 4.14
N ASP A 109 -29.41 16.20 4.32
CA ASP A 109 -28.45 17.27 4.12
C ASP A 109 -27.85 17.33 2.73
N CYS A 110 -28.08 16.33 1.89
CA CYS A 110 -27.54 16.27 0.54
C CYS A 110 -28.54 15.92 -0.56
N GLN A 111 -29.78 15.52 -0.23
CA GLN A 111 -30.81 15.16 -1.23
C GLN A 111 -31.02 16.24 -2.29
N ASP A 112 -30.91 17.51 -1.92
CA ASP A 112 -31.09 18.65 -2.83
C ASP A 112 -30.12 18.62 -4.02
N PHE A 113 -28.92 18.06 -3.85
CA PHE A 113 -27.89 17.96 -4.89
C PHE A 113 -28.12 16.79 -5.86
N PHE A 114 -29.13 15.94 -5.61
CA PHE A 114 -29.44 14.76 -6.42
C PHE A 114 -30.88 14.75 -6.96
N ASN A 115 -31.65 15.79 -6.64
CA ASN A 115 -32.98 16.00 -7.18
C ASN A 115 -32.95 16.14 -8.71
N ASP A 116 -34.13 15.96 -9.31
CA ASP A 116 -34.31 16.26 -10.73
C ASP A 116 -33.93 17.74 -11.00
N ASP A 117 -33.27 17.99 -12.12
CA ASP A 117 -32.73 19.30 -12.52
C ASP A 117 -31.54 19.84 -11.70
N SER A 118 -31.02 19.10 -10.72
CA SER A 118 -29.74 19.42 -10.08
C SER A 118 -28.59 19.45 -11.09
N ILE A 119 -27.46 20.09 -10.74
CA ILE A 119 -26.24 20.05 -11.56
C ILE A 119 -25.81 18.61 -11.79
N PHE A 120 -25.83 17.76 -10.75
CA PHE A 120 -25.45 16.35 -10.89
C PHE A 120 -26.36 15.60 -11.88
N ASP A 121 -27.68 15.73 -11.75
CA ASP A 121 -28.65 15.11 -12.66
C ASP A 121 -28.50 15.63 -14.10
N THR A 122 -28.33 16.94 -14.24
CA THR A 122 -28.12 17.61 -15.54
C THR A 122 -26.89 17.05 -16.24
N ILE A 123 -25.76 16.93 -15.54
CA ILE A 123 -24.51 16.44 -16.13
C ILE A 123 -24.60 14.93 -16.42
N ILE A 124 -25.22 14.13 -15.56
CA ILE A 124 -25.52 12.71 -15.84
C ILE A 124 -26.30 12.58 -17.15
N ASN A 125 -27.40 13.34 -17.29
CA ASN A 125 -28.25 13.27 -18.48
C ASN A 125 -27.52 13.73 -19.75
N ARG A 126 -26.56 14.65 -19.62
CA ARG A 126 -25.71 15.05 -20.72
C ARG A 126 -24.70 13.99 -21.13
N ILE A 127 -24.03 13.35 -20.17
CA ILE A 127 -23.11 12.22 -20.43
C ILE A 127 -23.87 11.07 -21.11
N LYS A 128 -25.06 10.72 -20.61
CA LYS A 128 -25.94 9.70 -21.22
C LYS A 128 -26.22 9.96 -22.70
N ASN A 129 -26.38 11.23 -23.07
CA ASN A 129 -26.67 11.67 -24.44
C ASN A 129 -25.41 12.09 -25.24
N LEU A 130 -24.20 11.79 -24.74
CA LEU A 130 -22.91 12.16 -25.35
C LEU A 130 -22.73 13.68 -25.59
N ASN A 131 -23.44 14.53 -24.82
CA ASN A 131 -23.32 15.98 -24.88
C ASN A 131 -22.27 16.49 -23.87
N LEU A 132 -21.00 16.40 -24.26
CA LEU A 132 -19.85 16.61 -23.37
C LEU A 132 -19.30 18.05 -23.33
N ASN A 133 -20.08 19.06 -23.72
CA ASN A 133 -19.61 20.46 -23.69
C ASN A 133 -19.16 20.86 -22.27
N SER A 134 -17.91 21.28 -22.06
CA SER A 134 -17.40 21.60 -20.72
C SER A 134 -17.41 20.43 -19.72
N ILE A 135 -17.57 19.20 -20.19
CA ILE A 135 -17.41 17.97 -19.41
C ILE A 135 -16.12 17.32 -19.92
N ASP A 136 -15.07 17.41 -19.11
CA ASP A 136 -13.79 16.79 -19.38
C ASP A 136 -13.59 15.55 -18.50
N LYS A 137 -12.37 15.00 -18.54
CA LYS A 137 -12.01 13.83 -17.72
C LYS A 137 -12.06 14.13 -16.22
N PHE A 138 -11.76 15.35 -15.79
CA PHE A 138 -11.71 15.70 -14.38
C PHE A 138 -13.12 15.83 -13.79
N VAL A 139 -14.05 16.45 -14.53
CA VAL A 139 -15.47 16.47 -14.18
C VAL A 139 -16.01 15.03 -14.07
N CYS A 140 -15.67 14.14 -15.01
CA CYS A 140 -16.09 12.75 -14.95
C CYS A 140 -15.49 12.01 -13.75
N PHE A 141 -14.21 12.22 -13.44
CA PHE A 141 -13.54 11.66 -12.27
C PHE A 141 -14.28 12.03 -10.98
N ASP A 142 -14.54 13.32 -10.76
CA ASP A 142 -15.23 13.78 -9.56
C ASP A 142 -16.66 13.24 -9.47
N MET A 143 -17.37 13.16 -10.60
CA MET A 143 -18.71 12.56 -10.63
C MET A 143 -18.72 11.08 -10.25
N LEU A 144 -17.75 10.30 -10.74
CA LEU A 144 -17.62 8.89 -10.34
C LEU A 144 -17.29 8.78 -8.85
N GLY A 145 -16.44 9.66 -8.32
CA GLY A 145 -16.15 9.74 -6.88
C GLY A 145 -17.39 10.06 -6.03
N ILE A 146 -18.29 10.92 -6.53
CA ILE A 146 -19.59 11.16 -5.88
C ILE A 146 -20.44 9.89 -5.89
N MET A 147 -20.50 9.17 -7.02
CA MET A 147 -21.25 7.92 -7.11
C MET A 147 -20.73 6.89 -6.12
N ILE A 148 -19.41 6.68 -6.04
CA ILE A 148 -18.77 5.79 -5.06
C ILE A 148 -19.15 6.19 -3.65
N THR A 149 -18.97 7.48 -3.30
CA THR A 149 -19.32 8.00 -1.98
C THR A 149 -20.78 7.73 -1.61
N ILE A 150 -21.70 7.79 -2.58
CA ILE A 150 -23.13 7.47 -2.37
C ILE A 150 -23.34 5.97 -2.20
N PHE A 151 -22.69 5.12 -3.00
CA PHE A 151 -22.84 3.67 -2.92
C PHE A 151 -22.27 3.09 -1.61
N GLU A 152 -21.25 3.72 -1.04
CA GLU A 152 -20.68 3.38 0.27
C GLU A 152 -21.59 3.75 1.45
N ARG A 153 -22.61 4.60 1.25
CA ARG A 153 -23.55 4.97 2.32
C ARG A 153 -24.47 3.83 2.72
N ASP A 154 -25.07 3.98 3.88
CA ASP A 154 -26.13 3.10 4.39
C ASP A 154 -27.43 3.17 3.55
N ASP A 155 -28.46 2.47 4.03
CA ASP A 155 -29.73 2.28 3.34
C ASP A 155 -30.54 3.58 3.17
N ASP A 156 -30.22 4.65 3.92
CA ASP A 156 -30.92 5.94 3.81
C ASP A 156 -30.72 6.57 2.41
N PHE A 157 -29.66 6.17 1.71
CA PHE A 157 -29.32 6.64 0.36
C PHE A 157 -29.89 5.77 -0.77
N GLU A 158 -30.67 4.72 -0.47
CA GLU A 158 -31.08 3.72 -1.49
C GLU A 158 -31.88 4.33 -2.65
N SER A 159 -32.69 5.37 -2.39
CA SER A 159 -33.43 6.07 -3.44
C SER A 159 -32.51 6.74 -4.47
N VAL A 160 -31.41 7.34 -4.01
CA VAL A 160 -30.40 7.98 -4.87
C VAL A 160 -29.58 6.90 -5.59
N LYS A 161 -29.20 5.82 -4.89
CA LYS A 161 -28.50 4.67 -5.49
C LYS A 161 -29.30 4.07 -6.64
N GLU A 162 -30.60 3.84 -6.45
CA GLU A 162 -31.48 3.31 -7.50
C GLU A 162 -31.58 4.25 -8.71
N LYS A 163 -31.67 5.57 -8.48
CA LYS A 163 -31.66 6.57 -9.57
C LYS A 163 -30.37 6.50 -10.40
N ILE A 164 -29.22 6.34 -9.74
CA ILE A 164 -27.91 6.21 -10.41
C ILE A 164 -27.83 4.87 -11.16
N LYS A 165 -28.18 3.75 -10.51
CA LYS A 165 -28.15 2.39 -11.09
C LYS A 165 -28.94 2.29 -12.40
N GLN A 166 -30.09 2.96 -12.51
CA GLN A 166 -30.92 2.93 -13.72
C GLN A 166 -30.18 3.32 -15.00
N ASN A 167 -29.13 4.15 -14.90
CA ASN A 167 -28.42 4.67 -16.06
C ASN A 167 -26.91 4.41 -16.02
N ILE A 168 -26.42 3.75 -14.98
CA ILE A 168 -24.98 3.57 -14.72
C ILE A 168 -24.27 2.95 -15.91
N ASP A 169 -24.88 1.93 -16.52
CA ASP A 169 -24.35 1.24 -17.68
C ASP A 169 -24.05 2.17 -18.86
N VAL A 170 -25.01 3.05 -19.20
CA VAL A 170 -24.87 3.97 -20.34
C VAL A 170 -23.85 5.06 -20.01
N ILE A 171 -23.86 5.56 -18.77
CA ILE A 171 -22.93 6.58 -18.31
C ILE A 171 -21.50 6.07 -18.42
N ILE A 172 -21.21 4.90 -17.84
CA ILE A 172 -19.88 4.31 -17.81
C ILE A 172 -19.39 3.99 -19.21
N ASN A 173 -20.24 3.37 -20.05
CA ASN A 173 -19.89 3.10 -21.45
C ASN A 173 -19.47 4.38 -22.17
N ASN A 174 -20.25 5.46 -22.01
CA ASN A 174 -19.97 6.75 -22.68
C ASN A 174 -18.69 7.40 -22.14
N ILE A 175 -18.47 7.38 -20.82
CA ILE A 175 -17.24 7.91 -20.20
C ILE A 175 -16.02 7.16 -20.74
N LEU A 176 -15.98 5.82 -20.63
CA LEU A 176 -14.84 5.01 -21.08
C LEU A 176 -14.59 5.10 -22.58
N SER A 177 -15.64 5.27 -23.39
CA SER A 177 -15.50 5.46 -24.84
C SER A 177 -14.78 6.76 -25.20
N LYS A 178 -14.89 7.79 -24.33
CA LYS A 178 -14.36 9.12 -24.59
C LYS A 178 -13.07 9.43 -23.83
N PHE A 179 -12.98 8.97 -22.58
CA PHE A 179 -11.92 9.28 -21.63
C PHE A 179 -11.25 7.98 -21.18
N GLN A 180 -10.22 7.55 -21.92
CA GLN A 180 -9.39 6.40 -21.59
C GLN A 180 -8.17 6.89 -20.79
N ASP A 181 -8.41 7.23 -19.54
CA ASP A 181 -7.47 7.95 -18.67
C ASP A 181 -7.31 7.22 -17.33
N GLU A 182 -6.09 7.24 -16.79
CA GLU A 182 -5.70 6.64 -15.52
C GLU A 182 -6.66 6.95 -14.37
N LEU A 183 -7.04 8.22 -14.19
CA LEU A 183 -7.90 8.65 -13.09
C LEU A 183 -9.31 8.05 -13.21
N ILE A 184 -9.82 7.95 -14.44
CA ILE A 184 -11.13 7.34 -14.72
C ILE A 184 -11.10 5.84 -14.41
N PHE A 185 -10.00 5.15 -14.74
CA PHE A 185 -9.88 3.72 -14.48
C PHE A 185 -9.84 3.42 -12.98
N VAL A 186 -9.11 4.21 -12.18
CA VAL A 186 -9.11 4.06 -10.71
C VAL A 186 -10.54 4.15 -10.15
N GLN A 187 -11.30 5.19 -10.53
CA GLN A 187 -12.70 5.33 -10.12
C GLN A 187 -13.59 4.18 -10.65
N TYR A 188 -13.35 3.73 -11.88
CA TYR A 188 -14.09 2.60 -12.45
C TYR A 188 -13.89 1.31 -11.63
N PHE A 189 -12.65 1.02 -11.20
CA PHE A 189 -12.35 -0.17 -10.41
C PHE A 189 -13.07 -0.17 -9.06
N GLU A 190 -13.02 0.96 -8.34
CA GLU A 190 -13.71 1.14 -7.07
C GLU A 190 -15.23 0.99 -7.23
N LEU A 191 -15.80 1.67 -8.23
CA LEU A 191 -17.23 1.61 -8.50
C LEU A 191 -17.67 0.19 -8.88
N ASP A 192 -16.91 -0.51 -9.71
CA ASP A 192 -17.22 -1.89 -10.10
C ASP A 192 -17.20 -2.87 -8.92
N ASN A 193 -16.32 -2.67 -7.95
CA ASN A 193 -16.32 -3.47 -6.72
C ASN A 193 -17.57 -3.24 -5.87
N LEU A 194 -18.18 -2.05 -5.94
CA LEU A 194 -19.39 -1.72 -5.18
C LEU A 194 -20.68 -2.16 -5.86
N VAL A 195 -20.77 -2.05 -7.19
CA VAL A 195 -22.04 -2.21 -7.93
C VAL A 195 -22.00 -3.18 -9.10
N ASN A 196 -20.87 -3.81 -9.39
CA ASN A 196 -20.68 -4.82 -10.45
C ASN A 196 -21.17 -4.33 -11.83
N ILE A 197 -20.46 -3.38 -12.41
CA ILE A 197 -20.71 -2.73 -13.72
C ILE A 197 -19.83 -3.30 -14.84
N PHE A 198 -19.10 -4.37 -14.56
CA PHE A 198 -18.14 -5.02 -15.45
C PHE A 198 -18.72 -5.40 -16.82
N LYS A 199 -17.94 -5.14 -17.88
CA LYS A 199 -18.18 -5.63 -19.24
C LYS A 199 -16.85 -5.99 -19.92
N PHE A 200 -16.87 -6.99 -20.79
CA PHE A 200 -15.69 -7.39 -21.58
C PHE A 200 -15.15 -6.26 -22.49
N ASP A 201 -16.04 -5.40 -23.00
CA ASP A 201 -15.62 -4.23 -23.77
C ASP A 201 -14.82 -3.24 -22.91
N HIS A 202 -15.19 -3.08 -21.63
CA HIS A 202 -14.44 -2.24 -20.70
C HIS A 202 -13.07 -2.85 -20.41
N LEU A 203 -13.02 -4.17 -20.13
CA LEU A 203 -11.78 -4.88 -19.92
C LEU A 203 -10.83 -4.72 -21.10
N SER A 204 -11.34 -4.79 -22.33
CA SER A 204 -10.52 -4.60 -23.54
C SER A 204 -9.89 -3.20 -23.62
N ILE A 205 -10.60 -2.17 -23.18
CA ILE A 205 -10.09 -0.78 -23.12
C ILE A 205 -9.02 -0.67 -22.02
N ILE A 206 -9.31 -1.20 -20.84
CA ILE A 206 -8.44 -1.16 -19.66
C ILE A 206 -7.14 -1.94 -19.93
N ASN A 207 -7.24 -3.18 -20.44
CA ASN A 207 -6.12 -4.02 -20.81
C ASN A 207 -5.19 -3.33 -21.80
N ARG A 208 -5.75 -2.65 -22.80
CA ARG A 208 -4.97 -1.87 -23.77
C ARG A 208 -4.23 -0.71 -23.10
N PHE A 209 -4.89 0.01 -22.20
CA PHE A 209 -4.27 1.10 -21.47
C PHE A 209 -3.10 0.60 -20.60
N CYS A 210 -3.33 -0.39 -19.75
CA CYS A 210 -2.30 -0.94 -18.85
C CYS A 210 -1.14 -1.57 -19.63
N LYS A 211 -1.41 -2.25 -20.75
CA LYS A 211 -0.38 -2.81 -21.62
C LYS A 211 0.51 -1.73 -22.26
N ASN A 212 -0.07 -0.60 -22.63
CA ASN A 212 0.67 0.53 -23.22
C ASN A 212 1.40 1.38 -22.17
N ASN A 213 1.01 1.29 -20.90
CA ASN A 213 1.57 2.08 -19.80
C ASN A 213 1.84 1.17 -18.58
N PRO A 214 2.75 0.19 -18.69
CA PRO A 214 2.96 -0.83 -17.67
C PRO A 214 3.60 -0.32 -16.37
N ASP A 215 4.14 0.90 -16.37
CA ASP A 215 4.75 1.61 -15.24
C ASP A 215 3.81 2.67 -14.61
N ASN A 216 2.58 2.78 -15.13
CA ASN A 216 1.60 3.74 -14.64
C ASN A 216 1.12 3.38 -13.22
N PHE A 217 0.87 4.39 -12.38
CA PHE A 217 0.40 4.16 -11.00
C PHE A 217 -0.95 3.43 -10.91
N THR A 218 -1.76 3.46 -11.97
CA THR A 218 -3.05 2.74 -12.05
C THR A 218 -2.88 1.23 -12.07
N VAL A 219 -1.70 0.72 -12.40
CA VAL A 219 -1.44 -0.72 -12.53
C VAL A 219 -1.74 -1.46 -11.22
N GLY A 220 -1.33 -0.94 -10.06
CA GLY A 220 -1.66 -1.56 -8.76
C GLY A 220 -3.16 -1.71 -8.55
N SER A 221 -3.93 -0.64 -8.81
CA SER A 221 -5.40 -0.67 -8.71
C SER A 221 -6.03 -1.66 -9.71
N TYR A 222 -5.47 -1.77 -10.91
CA TYR A 222 -5.92 -2.74 -11.91
C TYR A 222 -5.67 -4.19 -11.47
N LEU A 223 -4.50 -4.50 -10.90
CA LEU A 223 -4.19 -5.84 -10.39
C LEU A 223 -5.10 -6.22 -9.22
N SER A 224 -5.27 -5.31 -8.25
CA SER A 224 -6.20 -5.48 -7.13
C SER A 224 -7.64 -5.71 -7.60
N TRP A 225 -8.09 -4.93 -8.59
CA TRP A 225 -9.41 -5.11 -9.20
C TRP A 225 -9.56 -6.45 -9.90
N LEU A 226 -8.55 -6.88 -10.68
CA LEU A 226 -8.56 -8.19 -11.34
C LEU A 226 -8.59 -9.35 -10.35
N GLU A 227 -7.96 -9.22 -9.17
CA GLU A 227 -7.96 -10.27 -8.15
C GLU A 227 -9.38 -10.60 -7.68
N THR A 228 -10.27 -9.60 -7.66
CA THR A 228 -11.70 -9.77 -7.34
C THR A 228 -12.49 -10.54 -8.40
N LYS A 229 -11.92 -10.74 -9.60
CA LYS A 229 -12.63 -11.36 -10.74
C LYS A 229 -12.41 -12.86 -10.81
N ASP A 230 -13.34 -13.51 -11.51
CA ASP A 230 -13.26 -14.93 -11.83
C ASP A 230 -12.10 -15.25 -12.77
N SER A 231 -11.62 -16.49 -12.72
CA SER A 231 -10.48 -16.95 -13.52
C SER A 231 -10.66 -16.74 -15.02
N ASP A 232 -11.87 -16.84 -15.54
CA ASP A 232 -12.13 -16.67 -16.98
C ASP A 232 -11.98 -15.21 -17.44
N ILE A 233 -12.26 -14.25 -16.56
CA ILE A 233 -12.00 -12.83 -16.82
C ILE A 233 -10.49 -12.55 -16.79
N ILE A 234 -9.79 -13.10 -15.80
CA ILE A 234 -8.33 -12.92 -15.65
C ILE A 234 -7.59 -13.49 -16.87
N LYS A 235 -8.06 -14.59 -17.47
CA LYS A 235 -7.47 -15.16 -18.69
C LYS A 235 -7.42 -14.17 -19.86
N GLU A 236 -8.44 -13.31 -20.00
CA GLU A 236 -8.45 -12.27 -21.04
C GLU A 236 -7.38 -11.18 -20.82
N SER A 237 -6.76 -11.14 -19.64
CA SER A 237 -5.72 -10.19 -19.25
C SER A 237 -4.31 -10.79 -19.24
N ILE A 238 -4.10 -12.07 -19.58
CA ILE A 238 -2.78 -12.74 -19.50
C ILE A 238 -1.70 -11.97 -20.27
N GLU A 239 -1.98 -11.57 -21.51
CA GLU A 239 -0.99 -10.84 -22.33
C GLU A 239 -0.62 -9.49 -21.71
N THR A 240 -1.59 -8.79 -21.13
CA THR A 240 -1.37 -7.53 -20.40
C THR A 240 -0.56 -7.78 -19.14
N LEU A 241 -0.88 -8.81 -18.35
CA LEU A 241 -0.14 -9.19 -17.13
C LEU A 241 1.32 -9.53 -17.44
N GLN A 242 1.58 -10.32 -18.48
CA GLN A 242 2.94 -10.64 -18.94
C GLN A 242 3.70 -9.41 -19.43
N THR A 243 3.01 -8.47 -20.10
CA THR A 243 3.63 -7.20 -20.49
C THR A 243 4.03 -6.40 -19.27
N ILE A 244 3.12 -6.21 -18.30
CA ILE A 244 3.43 -5.48 -17.07
C ILE A 244 4.59 -6.15 -16.31
N LEU A 245 4.56 -7.47 -16.18
CA LEU A 245 5.60 -8.26 -15.51
C LEU A 245 7.01 -8.00 -16.09
N LYS A 246 7.10 -7.83 -17.42
CA LYS A 246 8.37 -7.57 -18.11
C LYS A 246 8.95 -6.18 -17.82
N TYR A 247 8.11 -5.19 -17.56
CA TYR A 247 8.53 -3.78 -17.40
C TYR A 247 8.59 -3.33 -15.94
N THR A 248 7.87 -3.98 -15.03
CA THR A 248 7.83 -3.57 -13.62
C THR A 248 9.10 -3.94 -12.87
N ASP A 249 9.64 -2.99 -12.12
CA ASP A 249 10.75 -3.19 -11.17
C ASP A 249 10.26 -3.43 -9.73
N SER A 250 8.94 -3.38 -9.49
CA SER A 250 8.32 -3.63 -8.18
C SER A 250 8.19 -5.12 -7.91
N ASP A 251 8.81 -5.59 -6.84
CA ASP A 251 8.66 -6.95 -6.35
C ASP A 251 7.23 -7.19 -5.83
N ILE A 252 6.56 -6.15 -5.30
CA ILE A 252 5.16 -6.18 -4.86
C ILE A 252 4.22 -6.47 -6.05
N LEU A 253 4.31 -5.67 -7.13
CA LEU A 253 3.46 -5.87 -8.31
C LEU A 253 3.74 -7.21 -9.00
N LYS A 254 5.01 -7.66 -9.03
CA LYS A 254 5.37 -8.99 -9.55
C LYS A 254 4.65 -10.09 -8.79
N ASN A 255 4.66 -10.04 -7.46
CA ASN A 255 3.96 -11.02 -6.62
C ASN A 255 2.45 -11.03 -6.88
N GLU A 256 1.81 -9.86 -7.05
CA GLU A 256 0.40 -9.76 -7.42
C GLU A 256 0.13 -10.38 -8.80
N ILE A 257 0.97 -10.10 -9.80
CA ILE A 257 0.84 -10.68 -11.14
C ILE A 257 0.99 -12.20 -11.10
N PHE A 258 2.00 -12.73 -10.41
CA PHE A 258 2.15 -14.17 -10.25
C PHE A 258 0.96 -14.80 -9.53
N SER A 259 0.39 -14.13 -8.51
CA SER A 259 -0.85 -14.57 -7.87
C SER A 259 -2.01 -14.73 -8.87
N LEU A 260 -2.17 -13.76 -9.77
CA LEU A 260 -3.20 -13.79 -10.81
C LEU A 260 -2.93 -14.89 -11.85
N LEU A 261 -1.68 -15.04 -12.29
CA LEU A 261 -1.26 -16.07 -13.25
C LEU A 261 -1.40 -17.49 -12.66
N GLU A 262 -1.08 -17.68 -11.38
CA GLU A 262 -1.30 -18.93 -10.65
C GLU A 262 -2.79 -19.28 -10.60
N LYS A 263 -3.65 -18.29 -10.29
CA LYS A 263 -5.11 -18.46 -10.22
C LYS A 263 -5.72 -18.95 -11.55
N VAL A 264 -5.09 -18.66 -12.68
CA VAL A 264 -5.54 -19.13 -14.01
C VAL A 264 -4.75 -20.33 -14.55
N GLY A 265 -3.77 -20.84 -13.80
CA GLY A 265 -2.97 -22.00 -14.20
C GLY A 265 -1.91 -21.72 -15.26
N GLU A 266 -1.49 -20.46 -15.42
CA GLU A 266 -0.45 -20.06 -16.38
C GLU A 266 0.98 -20.20 -15.83
N ILE A 267 1.15 -20.21 -14.50
CA ILE A 267 2.41 -20.64 -13.89
C ILE A 267 2.48 -22.16 -14.00
N LYS A 268 2.97 -22.66 -15.14
CA LYS A 268 3.12 -24.10 -15.38
C LYS A 268 4.40 -24.61 -14.73
N ASN A 269 4.27 -25.69 -13.95
CA ASN A 269 5.41 -26.42 -13.40
C ASN A 269 6.06 -27.39 -14.41
N GLU A 270 5.45 -27.67 -15.57
CA GLU A 270 5.97 -28.68 -16.50
C GLU A 270 5.63 -28.40 -17.99
N ASN A 271 6.62 -28.67 -18.85
CA ASN A 271 6.50 -29.03 -20.27
C ASN A 271 6.17 -27.95 -21.31
N GLU A 272 6.89 -26.82 -21.31
CA GLU A 272 7.19 -26.18 -22.60
C GLU A 272 8.37 -26.91 -23.26
N GLU A 273 8.39 -26.94 -24.60
CA GLU A 273 9.47 -27.54 -25.39
C GLU A 273 10.81 -27.10 -24.82
N LYS A 274 11.54 -28.02 -24.16
CA LYS A 274 12.86 -27.75 -23.59
C LYS A 274 13.78 -27.29 -24.72
N ARG A 275 13.84 -25.99 -24.95
CA ARG A 275 14.92 -25.38 -25.72
C ARG A 275 16.18 -25.72 -24.95
N TYR A 276 17.17 -26.26 -25.65
CA TYR A 276 18.48 -26.47 -25.06
C TYR A 276 19.00 -25.11 -24.62
N ILE A 277 19.37 -24.97 -23.35
CA ILE A 277 19.82 -23.71 -22.76
C ILE A 277 21.01 -23.11 -23.53
N GLN A 278 21.79 -23.97 -24.20
CA GLN A 278 22.89 -23.61 -25.08
C GLN A 278 22.46 -22.82 -26.33
N ASP A 279 21.22 -23.01 -26.80
CA ASP A 279 20.68 -22.39 -28.02
C ASP A 279 19.99 -21.04 -27.73
N ILE A 280 19.77 -20.71 -26.46
CA ILE A 280 19.09 -19.49 -26.00
C ILE A 280 20.06 -18.29 -26.05
N GLN A 281 19.58 -17.12 -26.48
CA GLN A 281 20.40 -15.91 -26.51
C GLN A 281 20.75 -15.43 -25.09
N VAL A 282 21.87 -14.70 -24.95
CA VAL A 282 22.42 -14.34 -23.63
C VAL A 282 21.49 -13.41 -22.85
N ASP A 283 20.82 -12.49 -23.55
CA ASP A 283 19.79 -11.60 -23.03
C ASP A 283 18.54 -12.36 -22.57
N GLU A 284 18.05 -13.31 -23.38
CA GLU A 284 16.91 -14.18 -23.02
C GLU A 284 17.22 -15.04 -21.78
N LEU A 285 18.45 -15.54 -21.63
CA LEU A 285 18.89 -16.19 -20.38
C LEU A 285 18.83 -15.24 -19.17
N GLY A 286 19.12 -13.96 -19.36
CA GLY A 286 18.98 -12.95 -18.32
C GLY A 286 17.55 -12.76 -17.87
N GLU A 287 16.61 -12.70 -18.83
CA GLU A 287 15.17 -12.63 -18.55
C GLU A 287 14.71 -13.87 -17.77
N ILE A 288 15.04 -15.08 -18.25
CA ILE A 288 14.69 -16.35 -17.59
C ILE A 288 15.25 -16.40 -16.16
N GLY A 289 16.53 -16.06 -15.98
CA GLY A 289 17.19 -16.10 -14.66
C GLY A 289 16.53 -15.15 -13.66
N ASN A 290 16.13 -13.95 -14.09
CA ASN A 290 15.43 -13.01 -13.23
C ASN A 290 13.99 -13.46 -12.93
N THR A 291 13.27 -13.99 -13.91
CA THR A 291 11.92 -14.56 -13.69
C THR A 291 11.94 -15.70 -12.69
N LEU A 292 12.93 -16.62 -12.77
CA LEU A 292 13.09 -17.69 -11.78
C LEU A 292 13.27 -17.15 -10.35
N ILE A 293 14.06 -16.09 -10.17
CA ILE A 293 14.26 -15.43 -8.87
C ILE A 293 12.95 -14.81 -8.37
N ASP A 294 12.21 -14.15 -9.24
CA ASP A 294 10.94 -13.51 -8.89
C ASP A 294 9.88 -14.57 -8.53
N GLU A 295 9.81 -15.68 -9.26
CA GLU A 295 8.91 -16.82 -8.95
C GLU A 295 9.29 -17.51 -7.62
N ILE A 296 10.59 -17.65 -7.34
CA ILE A 296 11.05 -18.18 -6.05
C ILE A 296 10.57 -17.27 -4.92
N ARG A 297 10.71 -15.94 -5.05
CA ARG A 297 10.21 -14.98 -4.05
C ARG A 297 8.70 -15.14 -3.87
N PHE A 298 7.94 -15.18 -4.96
CA PHE A 298 6.50 -15.36 -4.94
C PHE A 298 6.07 -16.60 -4.15
N HIS A 299 6.73 -17.76 -4.35
CA HIS A 299 6.43 -18.99 -3.61
C HIS A 299 6.88 -18.97 -2.13
N LEU A 300 7.72 -18.02 -1.73
CA LEU A 300 8.07 -17.78 -0.33
C LEU A 300 7.14 -16.78 0.34
N THR A 301 6.45 -15.93 -0.42
CA THR A 301 5.46 -14.98 0.08
C THR A 301 4.18 -15.70 0.50
N ILE A 302 3.71 -15.38 1.70
CA ILE A 302 2.49 -15.91 2.31
C ILE A 302 1.41 -14.85 2.21
N LYS A 303 0.24 -15.23 1.70
CA LYS A 303 -0.90 -14.32 1.58
C LYS A 303 -1.65 -14.24 2.91
N ALA A 304 -2.21 -13.08 3.21
CA ALA A 304 -2.97 -12.86 4.44
C ALA A 304 -4.10 -13.88 4.64
N ARG A 305 -4.81 -14.24 3.55
CA ARG A 305 -5.88 -15.26 3.57
C ARG A 305 -5.43 -16.64 4.02
N ASP A 306 -4.15 -16.98 3.83
CA ASP A 306 -3.59 -18.28 4.21
C ASP A 306 -3.30 -18.34 5.72
N LEU A 307 -3.35 -17.19 6.43
CA LEU A 307 -3.20 -17.13 7.89
C LEU A 307 -4.42 -17.66 8.66
N GLU A 308 -5.61 -17.67 8.06
CA GLU A 308 -6.83 -18.10 8.76
C GLU A 308 -6.75 -19.55 9.25
N ASN A 309 -5.96 -20.39 8.58
CA ASN A 309 -5.75 -21.80 8.93
C ASN A 309 -4.32 -22.12 9.42
N SER A 310 -3.48 -21.11 9.66
CA SER A 310 -2.05 -21.30 9.94
C SER A 310 -1.72 -21.47 11.43
N GLU A 311 -0.47 -21.86 11.67
CA GLU A 311 0.17 -22.03 12.98
C GLU A 311 0.21 -20.71 13.80
N GLU A 312 0.47 -20.83 15.10
CA GLU A 312 0.63 -19.67 15.98
C GLU A 312 2.01 -19.03 15.77
N TYR A 313 2.06 -17.78 15.30
CA TYR A 313 3.32 -17.05 15.13
C TYR A 313 3.69 -16.24 16.37
N GLY A 314 4.98 -16.23 16.68
CA GLY A 314 5.49 -15.41 17.77
C GLY A 314 6.99 -15.19 17.68
N HIS A 315 7.54 -14.61 18.74
CA HIS A 315 8.98 -14.40 18.83
C HIS A 315 9.47 -14.51 20.27
N TYR A 316 10.73 -14.89 20.42
CA TYR A 316 11.40 -14.91 21.71
C TYR A 316 11.94 -13.51 22.06
N THR A 317 12.03 -13.23 23.35
CA THR A 317 12.58 -11.98 23.87
C THR A 317 13.05 -12.13 25.31
N LYS A 318 13.74 -11.10 25.83
CA LYS A 318 14.10 -10.99 27.25
C LYS A 318 12.93 -10.45 28.06
N ILE A 319 12.86 -10.79 29.34
CA ILE A 319 11.82 -10.27 30.25
C ILE A 319 11.89 -8.73 30.35
N GLU A 320 13.10 -8.16 30.41
CA GLU A 320 13.29 -6.72 30.43
C GLU A 320 12.68 -6.04 29.19
N THR A 321 12.92 -6.59 28.00
CA THR A 321 12.37 -6.06 26.75
C THR A 321 10.84 -6.19 26.72
N LEU A 322 10.32 -7.32 27.16
CA LEU A 322 8.89 -7.58 27.31
C LEU A 322 8.20 -6.48 28.12
N THR A 323 8.68 -6.20 29.33
CA THR A 323 8.01 -5.27 30.27
C THR A 323 8.30 -3.80 29.98
N ASN A 324 9.43 -3.47 29.37
CA ASN A 324 9.81 -2.07 29.14
C ASN A 324 9.36 -1.55 27.77
N HIS A 325 9.26 -2.43 26.76
CA HIS A 325 9.10 -2.00 25.37
C HIS A 325 7.90 -2.62 24.66
N LEU A 326 7.51 -3.87 24.96
CA LEU A 326 6.55 -4.60 24.14
C LEU A 326 5.12 -4.61 24.72
N ILE A 327 4.98 -4.85 26.02
CA ILE A 327 3.69 -4.82 26.72
C ILE A 327 3.74 -3.71 27.75
N LYS A 328 3.00 -2.63 27.50
CA LYS A 328 2.97 -1.44 28.35
C LYS A 328 1.58 -1.22 28.95
N THR A 329 1.52 -0.71 30.18
CA THR A 329 0.26 -0.31 30.83
C THR A 329 -0.21 1.06 30.34
N LEU A 330 -1.52 1.27 30.19
CA LEU A 330 -2.16 2.55 29.75
C LEU A 330 -1.98 3.76 30.70
N LYS A 331 -1.03 3.73 31.64
CA LYS A 331 -0.82 4.81 32.61
C LYS A 331 0.01 5.95 32.00
N SER A 332 -0.60 6.79 31.18
CA SER A 332 -0.63 8.26 31.32
C SER A 332 -0.89 9.00 30.01
N GLY A 333 -2.15 9.12 29.56
CA GLY A 333 -2.63 10.23 28.70
C GLY A 333 -1.93 10.57 27.36
N ASP A 334 -0.84 9.91 27.00
CA ASP A 334 0.06 10.25 25.91
C ASP A 334 0.04 9.10 24.89
N SER A 335 -0.40 9.40 23.67
CA SER A 335 -0.39 8.48 22.55
C SER A 335 1.03 8.03 22.13
N SER A 336 2.07 8.68 22.67
CA SER A 336 3.49 8.37 22.49
C SER A 336 3.94 7.09 23.20
N GLU A 337 3.10 6.49 24.05
CA GLU A 337 3.47 5.29 24.82
C GLU A 337 3.17 3.96 24.13
N LEU A 338 2.42 3.94 23.03
CA LEU A 338 2.04 2.69 22.35
C LEU A 338 3.26 1.98 21.73
N ALA A 339 3.35 0.67 21.94
CA ALA A 339 4.40 -0.16 21.37
C ALA A 339 4.04 -0.53 19.93
N TYR A 340 4.94 -0.30 18.98
CA TYR A 340 4.76 -0.59 17.56
C TYR A 340 5.76 -1.63 17.09
N LEU A 341 5.42 -2.40 16.06
CA LEU A 341 6.30 -3.44 15.51
C LEU A 341 7.54 -2.79 14.91
N ARG A 342 8.71 -3.16 15.44
CA ARG A 342 10.02 -2.71 14.99
C ARG A 342 10.56 -3.64 13.91
N LEU A 343 10.90 -3.09 12.75
CA LEU A 343 11.66 -3.78 11.72
C LEU A 343 13.12 -3.30 11.75
N THR A 344 14.07 -4.23 11.77
CA THR A 344 15.52 -3.94 11.81
C THR A 344 16.13 -4.11 10.42
N ASN A 345 17.16 -3.32 10.10
CA ASN A 345 17.83 -3.44 8.80
C ASN A 345 18.36 -4.87 8.57
N SER A 346 18.15 -5.40 7.36
CA SER A 346 18.49 -6.78 6.99
C SER A 346 19.98 -7.13 7.10
N LYS A 347 20.87 -6.14 7.16
CA LYS A 347 22.31 -6.34 7.37
C LYS A 347 22.74 -6.37 8.85
N GLN A 348 21.80 -6.18 9.78
CA GLN A 348 22.03 -6.21 11.22
C GLN A 348 21.43 -7.44 11.89
N LEU A 349 21.19 -8.50 11.12
CA LEU A 349 20.69 -9.78 11.60
C LEU A 349 21.80 -10.57 12.31
N ASN A 350 21.38 -11.49 13.17
CA ASN A 350 22.30 -12.20 14.08
C ASN A 350 23.04 -13.36 13.40
N ASP A 351 22.49 -13.94 12.34
CA ASP A 351 23.09 -15.08 11.63
C ASP A 351 24.07 -14.60 10.53
N PRO A 352 25.38 -14.90 10.63
CA PRO A 352 26.36 -14.48 9.64
C PRO A 352 26.30 -15.22 8.30
N MET A 353 25.62 -16.38 8.24
CA MET A 353 25.39 -17.16 7.01
C MET A 353 24.12 -16.73 6.28
N GLU A 354 23.24 -16.04 6.97
CA GLU A 354 22.04 -15.46 6.39
C GLU A 354 22.39 -14.45 5.29
N GLY A 355 21.76 -14.60 4.11
CA GLY A 355 22.13 -13.80 2.94
C GLY A 355 23.37 -14.29 2.18
N ARG A 356 24.06 -15.35 2.63
CA ARG A 356 25.16 -16.01 1.89
C ARG A 356 24.83 -17.42 1.44
N ALA A 357 24.00 -18.14 2.19
CA ALA A 357 23.73 -19.56 1.97
C ALA A 357 23.30 -19.90 0.52
N ILE A 358 22.48 -19.04 -0.10
CA ILE A 358 22.05 -19.24 -1.49
C ILE A 358 23.18 -19.10 -2.52
N TYR A 359 24.14 -18.21 -2.27
CA TYR A 359 25.28 -18.01 -3.18
C TYR A 359 26.20 -19.23 -3.17
N ASP A 360 26.42 -19.81 -2.00
CA ASP A 360 27.19 -21.04 -1.84
C ASP A 360 26.48 -22.22 -2.54
N TYR A 361 25.16 -22.32 -2.39
CA TYR A 361 24.35 -23.35 -3.06
C TYR A 361 24.42 -23.27 -4.60
N LEU A 362 24.40 -22.04 -5.14
CA LEU A 362 24.50 -21.75 -6.57
C LEU A 362 25.95 -21.73 -7.09
N GLU A 363 26.94 -22.01 -6.24
CA GLU A 363 28.37 -22.07 -6.58
C GLU A 363 28.89 -20.75 -7.18
N ILE A 364 28.52 -19.61 -6.60
CA ILE A 364 28.95 -18.29 -7.05
C ILE A 364 30.23 -17.89 -6.28
N GLU A 365 31.40 -17.94 -6.93
CA GLU A 365 32.69 -17.60 -6.32
C GLU A 365 32.98 -16.07 -6.35
N ASN A 366 33.57 -15.54 -5.27
CA ASN A 366 34.04 -14.16 -5.01
C ASN A 366 33.04 -13.08 -4.52
N SER A 367 33.28 -12.68 -3.26
CA SER A 367 32.48 -11.82 -2.37
C SER A 367 32.44 -10.31 -2.66
N SER A 368 33.23 -9.77 -3.58
CA SER A 368 33.30 -8.31 -3.79
C SER A 368 32.03 -7.73 -4.42
N ASP A 369 31.29 -8.54 -5.18
CA ASP A 369 29.98 -8.16 -5.74
C ASP A 369 28.80 -8.49 -4.80
N CYS A 370 29.08 -9.18 -3.68
CA CYS A 370 28.07 -9.69 -2.75
C CYS A 370 27.74 -8.71 -1.61
N TYR A 371 28.61 -7.74 -1.32
CA TYR A 371 28.27 -6.68 -0.37
C TYR A 371 27.43 -5.62 -1.08
N GLN A 372 26.12 -5.75 -0.96
CA GLN A 372 25.16 -4.74 -1.39
C GLN A 372 24.56 -4.09 -0.15
N SER A 373 24.51 -2.75 -0.14
CA SER A 373 23.66 -2.03 0.80
C SER A 373 22.22 -2.54 0.64
N SER A 374 21.48 -2.64 1.74
CA SER A 374 20.09 -3.05 1.68
C SER A 374 19.25 -2.00 2.38
N ASN A 375 18.24 -1.52 1.67
CA ASN A 375 17.17 -0.73 2.26
C ASN A 375 15.97 -1.61 2.64
N VAL A 376 16.22 -2.90 2.89
CA VAL A 376 15.25 -3.83 3.44
C VAL A 376 15.30 -3.79 4.97
N PHE A 377 14.14 -3.62 5.58
CA PHE A 377 13.94 -3.71 7.02
C PHE A 377 12.98 -4.85 7.30
N LEU A 378 13.29 -5.68 8.29
CA LEU A 378 12.51 -6.87 8.59
C LEU A 378 12.43 -7.19 10.08
N SER A 379 11.39 -7.93 10.46
CA SER A 379 11.24 -8.55 11.77
C SER A 379 11.08 -10.04 11.58
N SER A 380 11.75 -10.82 12.43
CA SER A 380 11.74 -12.28 12.39
C SER A 380 10.74 -12.83 13.40
N MET A 381 10.05 -13.89 13.02
CA MET A 381 9.14 -14.64 13.88
C MET A 381 9.25 -16.14 13.60
N THR A 382 8.66 -16.94 14.47
CA THR A 382 8.71 -18.40 14.41
C THR A 382 7.38 -18.99 14.83
N THR A 383 7.08 -20.20 14.35
CA THR A 383 5.95 -21.01 14.84
C THR A 383 6.32 -21.94 15.99
N ILE A 384 7.61 -21.96 16.39
CA ILE A 384 8.15 -22.82 17.43
C ILE A 384 8.13 -22.08 18.77
N SER A 385 7.10 -22.34 19.58
CA SER A 385 6.82 -21.60 20.82
C SER A 385 7.50 -22.13 22.09
N ASP A 386 7.92 -23.40 22.11
CA ASP A 386 8.53 -24.02 23.29
C ASP A 386 9.63 -25.03 22.91
N SER A 387 10.83 -24.52 22.59
CA SER A 387 11.97 -25.34 22.13
C SER A 387 13.26 -24.95 22.85
N LEU A 388 14.02 -25.94 23.34
CA LEU A 388 15.23 -25.69 24.13
C LEU A 388 16.31 -24.92 23.36
N PRO A 389 16.65 -25.28 22.10
CA PRO A 389 17.51 -24.44 21.26
C PRO A 389 17.04 -22.99 21.18
N MET A 390 15.75 -22.77 20.89
CA MET A 390 15.19 -21.42 20.75
C MET A 390 15.25 -20.62 22.05
N TRP A 391 14.89 -21.25 23.18
CA TRP A 391 14.99 -20.63 24.50
C TRP A 391 16.41 -20.16 24.82
N LYS A 392 17.39 -20.99 24.45
CA LYS A 392 18.79 -20.73 24.76
C LYS A 392 19.31 -19.54 23.94
N GLU A 393 19.12 -19.59 22.62
CA GLU A 393 19.68 -18.61 21.69
C GLU A 393 18.94 -17.28 21.73
N TYR A 394 17.60 -17.27 21.83
CA TYR A 394 16.78 -16.08 21.61
C TYR A 394 16.06 -15.54 22.86
N ALA A 395 16.10 -16.24 23.99
CA ALA A 395 15.44 -15.84 25.23
C ALA A 395 16.38 -15.90 26.44
N GLU A 396 17.53 -15.22 26.33
CA GLU A 396 18.48 -14.99 27.43
C GLU A 396 18.86 -16.25 28.19
N GLU A 397 19.39 -17.26 27.49
CA GLU A 397 19.78 -18.53 28.08
C GLU A 397 18.59 -19.19 28.83
N SER A 398 17.40 -19.14 28.25
CA SER A 398 16.13 -19.70 28.77
C SER A 398 15.48 -18.93 29.94
N LYS A 399 15.90 -17.69 30.20
CA LYS A 399 15.30 -16.79 31.23
C LYS A 399 14.32 -15.77 30.65
N GLY A 400 14.13 -15.75 29.35
CA GLY A 400 13.24 -14.83 28.65
C GLY A 400 11.80 -15.34 28.55
N ALA A 401 11.08 -14.85 27.54
CA ALA A 401 9.72 -15.26 27.21
C ALA A 401 9.54 -15.44 25.70
N PHE A 402 8.56 -16.23 25.32
CA PHE A 402 8.01 -16.29 23.98
C PHE A 402 6.69 -15.50 23.94
N LEU A 403 6.51 -14.70 22.91
CA LEU A 403 5.37 -13.84 22.70
C LEU A 403 4.64 -14.26 21.43
N GLN A 404 3.42 -14.76 21.58
CA GLN A 404 2.56 -15.11 20.47
C GLN A 404 1.75 -13.89 20.04
N TYR A 405 1.81 -13.54 18.76
CA TYR A 405 1.03 -12.43 18.23
C TYR A 405 -0.47 -12.70 18.33
N ASP A 406 -1.26 -11.64 18.48
CA ASP A 406 -2.69 -11.73 18.23
C ASP A 406 -2.93 -11.93 16.73
N LYS A 407 -3.82 -12.87 16.39
CA LYS A 407 -4.04 -13.27 15.00
C LYS A 407 -4.65 -12.15 14.16
N LYS A 408 -5.61 -11.40 14.72
CA LYS A 408 -6.24 -10.26 14.02
C LYS A 408 -5.26 -9.12 13.82
N TYR A 409 -4.42 -8.86 14.84
CA TYR A 409 -3.33 -7.92 14.71
C TYR A 409 -2.37 -8.30 13.58
N LEU A 410 -1.89 -9.55 13.58
CA LEU A 410 -0.95 -10.00 12.56
C LEU A 410 -1.55 -9.94 11.15
N GLN A 411 -2.82 -10.35 10.99
CA GLN A 411 -3.55 -10.22 9.73
C GLN A 411 -3.62 -8.76 9.25
N GLN A 412 -3.99 -7.82 10.14
CA GLN A 412 -4.04 -6.40 9.82
C GLN A 412 -2.67 -5.85 9.34
N ILE A 413 -1.56 -6.33 9.89
CA ILE A 413 -0.22 -5.93 9.46
C ILE A 413 0.11 -6.50 8.08
N ILE A 414 -0.20 -7.78 7.84
CA ILE A 414 0.17 -8.49 6.60
C ILE A 414 -0.69 -8.07 5.40
N GLU A 415 -1.93 -7.63 5.63
CA GLU A 415 -2.83 -7.12 4.59
C GLU A 415 -2.40 -5.76 4.01
N HIS A 416 -1.44 -5.08 4.62
CA HIS A 416 -1.01 -3.77 4.16
C HIS A 416 -0.07 -3.86 2.95
N ASP A 417 -0.44 -3.28 1.82
CA ASP A 417 0.26 -3.44 0.52
C ASP A 417 1.75 -3.04 0.51
N SER A 418 2.21 -2.28 1.49
CA SER A 418 3.63 -1.89 1.60
C SER A 418 4.50 -2.93 2.33
N LEU A 419 3.90 -4.01 2.85
CA LEU A 419 4.57 -5.01 3.65
C LEU A 419 4.49 -6.37 2.97
N GLU A 420 5.58 -7.14 3.04
CA GLU A 420 5.59 -8.53 2.60
C GLU A 420 5.69 -9.44 3.82
N PHE A 421 4.95 -10.55 3.78
CA PHE A 421 5.06 -11.63 4.75
C PHE A 421 5.62 -12.87 4.05
N VAL A 422 6.76 -13.36 4.50
CA VAL A 422 7.54 -14.38 3.78
C VAL A 422 8.02 -15.47 4.73
N ARG A 423 8.05 -16.72 4.27
CA ARG A 423 8.72 -17.82 4.98
C ARG A 423 10.20 -17.90 4.61
N ILE A 424 11.00 -18.45 5.51
CA ILE A 424 12.39 -18.76 5.24
C ILE A 424 12.52 -20.11 4.56
N PHE A 425 13.31 -20.14 3.50
CA PHE A 425 13.66 -21.35 2.78
C PHE A 425 14.93 -21.94 3.36
N TYR A 426 14.87 -23.23 3.70
CA TYR A 426 16.01 -23.97 4.21
C TYR A 426 16.61 -24.81 3.08
N LEU A 427 17.83 -24.47 2.67
CA LEU A 427 18.52 -25.15 1.58
C LEU A 427 18.81 -26.61 1.95
N ASN A 428 18.63 -27.51 0.98
CA ASN A 428 18.70 -28.97 1.17
C ASN A 428 17.63 -29.53 2.13
N SER A 429 16.54 -28.79 2.39
CA SER A 429 15.38 -29.33 3.08
C SER A 429 14.76 -30.49 2.27
N THR A 430 14.08 -31.39 3.00
CA THR A 430 13.36 -32.53 2.43
C THR A 430 11.84 -32.36 2.47
N ARG A 431 11.35 -31.13 2.70
CA ARG A 431 9.91 -30.81 2.69
C ARG A 431 9.33 -31.04 1.29
N GLU A 432 8.23 -31.79 1.20
CA GLU A 432 7.58 -32.12 -0.08
C GLU A 432 7.07 -30.86 -0.81
N ASP A 433 6.57 -29.88 -0.05
CA ASP A 433 6.03 -28.60 -0.55
C ASP A 433 7.10 -27.69 -1.19
N ASP A 434 8.39 -27.98 -0.97
CA ASP A 434 9.50 -27.17 -1.47
C ASP A 434 10.00 -27.62 -2.86
N SER A 435 9.44 -28.69 -3.43
CA SER A 435 9.87 -29.27 -4.71
C SER A 435 9.92 -28.26 -5.87
N ASN A 436 8.94 -27.36 -5.96
CA ASN A 436 8.89 -26.33 -7.00
C ASN A 436 10.05 -25.32 -6.86
N ILE A 437 10.32 -24.85 -5.64
CA ILE A 437 11.43 -23.92 -5.36
C ILE A 437 12.78 -24.61 -5.65
N ILE A 438 12.93 -25.86 -5.24
CA ILE A 438 14.14 -26.65 -5.50
C ILE A 438 14.38 -26.78 -7.00
N GLN A 439 13.33 -27.06 -7.79
CA GLN A 439 13.44 -27.15 -9.24
C GLN A 439 13.92 -25.82 -9.84
N LYS A 440 13.30 -24.70 -9.48
CA LYS A 440 13.70 -23.36 -9.95
C LYS A 440 15.12 -22.99 -9.55
N LEU A 441 15.55 -23.36 -8.33
CA LEU A 441 16.93 -23.16 -7.88
C LEU A 441 17.92 -23.99 -8.71
N ASN A 442 17.56 -25.22 -9.09
CA ASN A 442 18.38 -26.05 -9.96
C ASN A 442 18.46 -25.49 -11.37
N ASP A 443 17.33 -25.03 -11.93
CA ASP A 443 17.28 -24.38 -13.25
C ASP A 443 18.14 -23.10 -13.26
N LEU A 444 18.05 -22.29 -12.20
CA LEU A 444 18.88 -21.11 -12.01
C LEU A 444 20.37 -21.47 -11.92
N LYS A 445 20.71 -22.56 -11.22
CA LYS A 445 22.08 -23.06 -11.14
C LYS A 445 22.62 -23.48 -12.50
N GLU A 446 21.86 -24.25 -13.28
CA GLU A 446 22.24 -24.66 -14.64
C GLU A 446 22.45 -23.44 -15.55
N LEU A 447 21.55 -22.45 -15.46
CA LEU A 447 21.62 -21.20 -16.22
C LEU A 447 22.88 -20.39 -15.88
N ILE A 448 23.20 -20.25 -14.60
CA ILE A 448 24.42 -19.55 -14.15
C ILE A 448 25.67 -20.27 -14.68
N GLN A 449 25.70 -21.59 -14.65
CA GLN A 449 26.83 -22.36 -15.19
C GLN A 449 26.98 -22.19 -16.70
N GLU A 450 25.88 -22.20 -17.46
CA GLU A 450 25.89 -21.92 -18.90
C GLU A 450 26.40 -20.49 -19.20
N LEU A 451 25.97 -19.48 -18.44
CA LEU A 451 26.51 -18.12 -18.61
C LEU A 451 28.01 -18.06 -18.30
N LYS A 452 28.50 -18.82 -17.31
CA LYS A 452 29.94 -18.92 -17.01
C LYS A 452 30.72 -19.55 -18.16
N THR A 453 30.19 -20.58 -18.85
CA THR A 453 30.89 -21.27 -19.95
C THR A 453 31.03 -20.43 -21.21
N ARG A 454 30.10 -19.49 -21.45
CA ARG A 454 30.12 -18.61 -22.63
C ARG A 454 31.30 -17.62 -22.65
N HIS A 455 31.84 -17.25 -21.49
CA HIS A 455 33.01 -16.37 -21.34
C HIS A 455 32.96 -15.02 -22.12
N THR A 456 31.78 -14.54 -22.53
CA THR A 456 31.59 -13.28 -23.25
C THR A 456 31.38 -12.11 -22.29
N GLU A 457 31.67 -10.88 -22.73
CA GLU A 457 31.39 -9.69 -21.92
C GLU A 457 29.89 -9.51 -21.63
N GLU A 458 29.04 -9.84 -22.60
CA GLU A 458 27.59 -9.84 -22.44
C GLU A 458 27.14 -10.84 -21.37
N SER A 459 27.68 -12.07 -21.38
CA SER A 459 27.36 -13.08 -20.37
C SER A 459 27.75 -12.66 -18.96
N ARG A 460 28.86 -11.91 -18.79
CA ARG A 460 29.26 -11.36 -17.50
C ARG A 460 28.28 -10.29 -17.01
N LYS A 461 27.85 -9.39 -17.90
CA LYS A 461 26.86 -8.36 -17.56
C LYS A 461 25.53 -8.97 -17.14
N VAL A 462 25.07 -10.00 -17.84
CA VAL A 462 23.85 -10.73 -17.49
C VAL A 462 24.00 -11.44 -16.13
N GLN A 463 25.14 -12.10 -15.87
CA GLN A 463 25.42 -12.66 -14.55
C GLN A 463 25.36 -11.60 -13.44
N SER A 464 26.00 -10.45 -13.63
CA SER A 464 25.94 -9.36 -12.65
C SER A 464 24.52 -8.84 -12.42
N SER A 465 23.65 -8.86 -13.44
CA SER A 465 22.23 -8.51 -13.31
C SER A 465 21.49 -9.54 -12.44
N ILE A 466 21.65 -10.83 -12.75
CA ILE A 466 21.06 -11.94 -11.98
C ILE A 466 21.53 -11.88 -10.52
N PHE A 467 22.81 -11.64 -10.25
CA PHE A 467 23.35 -11.59 -8.89
C PHE A 467 22.82 -10.40 -8.08
N LYS A 468 22.53 -9.26 -8.73
CA LYS A 468 21.82 -8.14 -8.11
C LYS A 468 20.38 -8.50 -7.77
N ASN A 469 19.66 -9.18 -8.66
CA ASN A 469 18.30 -9.60 -8.36
C ASN A 469 18.28 -10.65 -7.24
N LEU A 470 19.23 -11.60 -7.25
CA LEU A 470 19.40 -12.61 -6.21
C LEU A 470 19.66 -11.99 -4.83
N ALA A 471 20.40 -10.88 -4.78
CA ALA A 471 20.66 -10.17 -3.53
C ALA A 471 19.38 -9.70 -2.85
N LYS A 472 18.33 -9.35 -3.61
CA LYS A 472 17.02 -8.92 -3.10
C LYS A 472 16.27 -10.02 -2.34
N ILE A 473 16.59 -11.29 -2.57
CA ILE A 473 15.93 -12.43 -1.92
C ILE A 473 16.88 -13.23 -1.02
N SER A 474 18.18 -12.96 -1.09
CA SER A 474 19.21 -13.79 -0.42
C SER A 474 19.00 -13.97 1.08
N TYR A 475 18.47 -12.94 1.77
CA TYR A 475 18.19 -13.02 3.20
C TYR A 475 17.08 -14.03 3.52
N LEU A 476 16.25 -14.42 2.56
CA LEU A 476 15.17 -15.41 2.74
C LEU A 476 15.67 -16.86 2.80
N PHE A 477 16.99 -17.09 2.72
CA PHE A 477 17.59 -18.42 2.68
C PHE A 477 18.49 -18.67 3.88
N LYS A 478 18.30 -19.84 4.50
CA LYS A 478 19.18 -20.41 5.53
C LYS A 478 19.62 -21.81 5.14
N VAL A 479 20.66 -22.32 5.82
CA VAL A 479 21.04 -23.74 5.72
C VAL A 479 20.10 -24.62 6.53
N SER A 480 19.94 -25.89 6.14
CA SER A 480 19.04 -26.84 6.80
C SER A 480 19.32 -27.07 8.29
N ASP A 481 20.53 -26.78 8.77
CA ASP A 481 20.86 -26.87 10.21
C ASP A 481 19.95 -25.98 11.08
N TYR A 482 19.40 -24.90 10.53
CA TYR A 482 18.47 -23.98 11.20
C TYR A 482 16.99 -24.27 10.92
N GLU A 483 16.68 -25.37 10.21
CA GLU A 483 15.29 -25.70 9.81
C GLU A 483 14.34 -25.86 11.01
N TYR A 484 14.89 -26.23 12.17
CA TYR A 484 14.13 -26.34 13.42
C TYR A 484 13.62 -24.99 13.95
N GLU A 485 14.09 -23.86 13.43
CA GLU A 485 13.64 -22.53 13.84
C GLU A 485 12.28 -22.16 13.21
N SER A 486 11.92 -22.76 12.07
CA SER A 486 10.67 -22.47 11.33
C SER A 486 10.37 -20.97 11.22
N GLU A 487 11.31 -20.21 10.63
CA GLU A 487 11.26 -18.76 10.61
C GLU A 487 10.37 -18.17 9.50
N TYR A 488 9.80 -17.02 9.82
CA TYR A 488 9.02 -16.16 8.94
C TYR A 488 9.41 -14.71 9.16
N ARG A 489 9.09 -13.83 8.20
CA ARG A 489 9.42 -12.42 8.27
C ARG A 489 8.32 -11.52 7.78
N ILE A 490 8.13 -10.42 8.49
CA ILE A 490 7.48 -9.22 7.96
C ILE A 490 8.59 -8.29 7.50
N LEU A 491 8.51 -7.79 6.27
CA LEU A 491 9.52 -6.89 5.73
C LEU A 491 8.94 -5.75 4.90
N ILE A 492 9.75 -4.72 4.73
CA ILE A 492 9.57 -3.64 3.78
C ILE A 492 10.87 -3.40 3.01
N ASN A 493 10.76 -3.18 1.71
CA ASN A 493 11.87 -2.83 0.85
C ASN A 493 11.71 -1.40 0.33
N PHE A 494 12.53 -0.45 0.81
CA PHE A 494 12.48 0.93 0.31
C PHE A 494 13.03 1.11 -1.11
N ASP A 495 13.71 0.10 -1.66
CA ASP A 495 14.17 0.10 -3.06
C ASP A 495 13.09 -0.37 -4.04
N ASP A 496 11.91 -0.78 -3.55
CA ASP A 496 10.78 -1.15 -4.41
C ASP A 496 10.13 0.09 -5.02
N SER A 497 9.84 0.06 -6.33
CA SER A 497 9.31 1.22 -7.05
C SER A 497 7.91 1.65 -6.59
N GLU A 498 7.09 0.72 -6.08
CA GLU A 498 5.79 1.07 -5.49
C GLU A 498 5.97 1.83 -4.19
N ILE A 499 6.92 1.39 -3.36
CA ILE A 499 7.28 2.08 -2.13
C ILE A 499 7.88 3.46 -2.43
N GLU A 500 8.84 3.54 -3.35
CA GLU A 500 9.45 4.81 -3.75
C GLU A 500 8.40 5.78 -4.30
N GLY A 501 7.46 5.30 -5.13
CA GLY A 501 6.37 6.09 -5.68
C GLY A 501 5.46 6.68 -4.61
N ARG A 502 5.09 5.88 -3.59
CA ARG A 502 4.28 6.33 -2.43
C ARG A 502 5.02 7.38 -1.60
N LEU A 503 6.35 7.24 -1.47
CA LEU A 503 7.17 8.16 -0.67
C LEU A 503 7.51 9.46 -1.38
N ASN A 504 7.68 9.41 -2.71
CA ASN A 504 8.09 10.53 -3.54
C ASN A 504 7.11 10.80 -4.70
N PRO A 505 5.83 11.11 -4.43
CA PRO A 505 4.81 11.29 -5.48
C PRO A 505 5.15 12.42 -6.47
N LYS A 506 6.01 13.36 -6.05
CA LYS A 506 6.53 14.49 -6.87
C LYS A 506 7.31 14.06 -8.11
N LEU A 507 7.73 12.79 -8.20
CA LEU A 507 8.49 12.28 -9.34
C LEU A 507 7.59 11.85 -10.52
N LYS A 508 6.26 11.79 -10.34
CA LYS A 508 5.34 11.25 -11.37
C LYS A 508 4.53 12.30 -12.16
N THR A 509 4.29 13.53 -11.68
CA THR A 509 3.56 14.55 -12.48
C THR A 509 4.06 16.00 -12.29
N GLU A 510 4.01 16.79 -13.37
CA GLU A 510 4.41 18.21 -13.40
C GLU A 510 3.37 19.14 -12.74
N ASP A 511 2.15 18.67 -12.46
CA ASP A 511 1.06 19.48 -11.94
C ASP A 511 0.83 19.31 -10.42
N LYS A 512 1.04 20.42 -9.69
CA LYS A 512 0.97 20.46 -8.22
C LYS A 512 -0.38 20.11 -7.60
N ILE A 513 -1.48 20.18 -8.37
CA ILE A 513 -2.84 19.93 -7.88
C ILE A 513 -3.12 18.41 -7.81
N GLU A 514 -2.55 17.62 -8.71
CA GLU A 514 -2.66 16.15 -8.74
C GLU A 514 -1.95 15.49 -7.55
N LEU A 515 -0.88 16.11 -7.06
CA LEU A 515 -0.04 15.58 -5.97
C LEU A 515 -0.74 15.45 -4.62
N GLU A 516 -1.78 16.23 -4.32
CA GLU A 516 -2.51 16.12 -3.06
C GLU A 516 -3.62 15.06 -3.11
N GLU A 517 -4.21 14.81 -4.27
CA GLU A 517 -5.24 13.78 -4.48
C GLU A 517 -4.60 12.39 -4.65
N LEU A 518 -3.47 12.29 -5.38
CA LEU A 518 -2.68 11.06 -5.50
C LEU A 518 -2.12 10.58 -4.14
N LYS A 519 -1.74 11.51 -3.25
CA LYS A 519 -1.30 11.18 -1.88
C LYS A 519 -2.38 10.54 -1.01
N VAL A 520 -3.64 10.86 -1.27
CA VAL A 520 -4.78 10.28 -0.53
C VAL A 520 -5.08 8.88 -1.09
N LEU A 521 -4.99 8.70 -2.41
CA LEU A 521 -5.19 7.41 -3.08
C LEU A 521 -4.07 6.40 -2.80
N SER A 522 -2.83 6.84 -2.57
CA SER A 522 -1.68 5.94 -2.41
C SER A 522 -1.56 5.27 -1.03
N GLY A 523 -2.45 5.60 -0.07
CA GLY A 523 -2.34 5.20 1.34
C GLY A 523 -1.08 5.79 2.02
N SER A 524 -1.07 5.82 3.36
CA SER A 524 0.20 6.03 4.08
C SER A 524 1.03 4.76 4.01
N ILE A 525 2.37 4.84 3.98
CA ILE A 525 3.23 3.65 4.01
C ILE A 525 3.19 2.87 5.34
N GLY A 526 2.43 3.35 6.33
CA GLY A 526 2.28 2.68 7.61
C GLY A 526 3.51 2.72 8.50
N LEU A 527 4.35 3.77 8.40
CA LEU A 527 5.57 3.92 9.19
C LEU A 527 5.60 5.20 10.03
N SER A 528 6.21 5.11 11.22
CA SER A 528 6.47 6.28 12.08
C SER A 528 7.65 7.11 11.57
N GLU A 529 7.41 8.41 11.35
CA GLU A 529 8.48 9.36 11.03
C GLU A 529 9.39 9.61 12.25
N ASN A 530 10.67 9.79 11.97
CA ASN A 530 11.68 10.31 12.87
C ASN A 530 11.77 11.83 12.64
N GLU A 531 11.09 12.59 13.51
CA GLU A 531 11.00 14.06 13.42
C GLU A 531 12.37 14.75 13.48
N GLU A 532 13.36 14.13 14.13
CA GLU A 532 14.71 14.67 14.29
C GLU A 532 15.62 14.40 13.09
N SER A 533 15.18 13.58 12.13
CA SER A 533 15.99 13.11 11.01
C SER A 533 16.38 14.22 10.01
N GLY A 534 15.51 15.22 9.82
CA GLY A 534 15.66 16.31 8.85
C GLY A 534 15.62 15.88 7.37
N TYR A 535 15.38 14.60 7.06
CA TYR A 535 15.29 14.09 5.69
C TYR A 535 13.89 14.31 5.09
N LYS A 536 13.83 14.37 3.75
CA LYS A 536 12.58 14.52 2.99
C LYS A 536 12.19 13.27 2.19
N ASP A 537 13.05 12.25 2.18
CA ASP A 537 12.85 10.96 1.52
C ASP A 537 12.63 9.84 2.55
N PHE A 538 12.70 8.58 2.14
CA PHE A 538 12.47 7.41 2.99
C PHE A 538 13.30 7.39 4.28
N ARG A 539 14.46 8.06 4.31
CA ARG A 539 15.32 8.11 5.50
C ARG A 539 14.65 8.81 6.67
N LYS A 540 13.60 9.61 6.43
CA LYS A 540 12.81 10.20 7.49
C LYS A 540 12.08 9.17 8.36
N TYR A 541 11.92 7.92 7.91
CA TYR A 541 11.33 6.85 8.72
C TYR A 541 12.37 6.03 9.49
N ILE A 542 13.67 6.25 9.25
CA ILE A 542 14.73 5.48 9.87
C ILE A 542 15.08 6.07 11.24
N HIS A 543 14.96 5.23 12.26
CA HIS A 543 15.35 5.51 13.64
C HIS A 543 16.74 4.94 13.92
N LEU A 544 17.49 5.66 14.75
CA LEU A 544 18.87 5.33 15.11
C LEU A 544 18.98 5.20 16.64
N GLU A 545 19.63 4.13 17.09
CA GLU A 545 19.91 3.91 18.51
C GLU A 545 21.41 3.62 18.68
N SER A 546 22.10 4.45 19.46
CA SER A 546 23.53 4.29 19.74
C SER A 546 23.79 3.04 20.59
N ARG A 547 24.85 2.30 20.26
CA ARG A 547 25.33 1.15 21.05
C ARG A 547 26.70 1.45 21.68
N GLU A 548 27.04 0.69 22.72
CA GLU A 548 28.24 0.91 23.57
C GLU A 548 29.58 0.84 22.79
N ASP A 549 29.59 0.33 21.57
CA ASP A 549 30.77 0.13 20.72
C ASP A 549 30.90 1.12 19.54
N GLY A 550 30.13 2.21 19.56
CA GLY A 550 30.10 3.21 18.49
C GLY A 550 29.33 2.75 17.24
N ARG A 551 28.66 1.59 17.31
CA ARG A 551 27.69 1.16 16.29
C ARG A 551 26.32 1.77 16.56
N TYR A 552 25.48 1.73 15.54
CA TYR A 552 24.09 2.14 15.63
C TYR A 552 23.18 0.98 15.24
N ALA A 553 22.06 0.82 15.93
CA ALA A 553 20.95 0.03 15.41
C ALA A 553 20.11 0.90 14.47
N LEU A 554 19.77 0.37 13.30
CA LEU A 554 18.90 0.99 12.32
C LEU A 554 17.58 0.23 12.28
N PHE A 555 16.48 0.94 12.47
CA PHE A 555 15.16 0.33 12.48
C PHE A 555 14.06 1.30 12.04
N VAL A 556 12.91 0.74 11.67
CA VAL A 556 11.68 1.48 11.39
C VAL A 556 10.54 0.91 12.25
N TYR A 557 9.52 1.71 12.52
CA TYR A 557 8.32 1.27 13.25
C TYR A 557 7.11 1.25 12.34
N ILE A 558 6.37 0.14 12.35
CA ILE A 558 5.08 0.02 11.68
C ILE A 558 3.99 0.64 12.56
N ASN A 559 3.37 1.73 12.10
CA ASN A 559 2.37 2.48 12.86
C ASN A 559 0.91 2.19 12.46
N LEU A 560 0.68 1.08 11.75
CA LEU A 560 -0.65 0.63 11.34
C LEU A 560 -1.54 0.27 12.53
N ALA A 561 -0.97 -0.40 13.53
CA ALA A 561 -1.63 -0.76 14.77
C ALA A 561 -0.60 -0.98 15.89
N PRO A 562 -0.95 -0.67 17.15
CA PRO A 562 -0.14 -1.05 18.30
C PRO A 562 0.02 -2.56 18.41
N LEU A 563 1.18 -3.02 18.87
CA LEU A 563 1.49 -4.43 19.13
C LEU A 563 0.42 -5.07 20.00
N LYS A 564 -0.04 -6.25 19.56
CA LYS A 564 -0.94 -7.09 20.34
C LYS A 564 -0.44 -8.53 20.36
N TYR A 565 -0.47 -9.09 21.56
CA TYR A 565 -0.09 -10.48 21.82
C TYR A 565 -1.27 -11.20 22.46
N SER A 566 -1.48 -12.45 22.04
CA SER A 566 -2.53 -13.31 22.56
C SER A 566 -2.04 -14.16 23.74
N LYS A 567 -0.76 -14.54 23.74
CA LYS A 567 -0.17 -15.44 24.74
C LYS A 567 1.29 -15.09 25.03
N VAL A 568 1.72 -15.29 26.29
CA VAL A 568 3.10 -15.25 26.75
C VAL A 568 3.47 -16.60 27.36
N ILE A 569 4.57 -17.19 26.90
CA ILE A 569 5.15 -18.38 27.54
C ILE A 569 6.44 -17.94 28.23
N LEU A 570 6.53 -18.12 29.54
CA LEU A 570 7.73 -17.82 30.32
C LEU A 570 8.75 -18.94 30.18
N GLY A 571 10.01 -18.59 29.94
CA GLY A 571 11.09 -19.55 29.77
C GLY A 571 11.32 -20.42 31.01
N PRO A 572 11.90 -21.62 30.85
CA PRO A 572 11.96 -22.61 31.92
C PRO A 572 12.89 -22.23 33.09
N LYS A 573 13.69 -21.16 32.97
CA LYS A 573 14.50 -20.59 34.08
C LYS A 573 13.91 -19.33 34.70
N VAL A 574 12.71 -18.91 34.31
CA VAL A 574 12.05 -17.75 34.93
C VAL A 574 11.60 -18.13 36.34
N THR A 575 12.22 -17.53 37.35
CA THR A 575 11.97 -17.86 38.78
C THR A 575 10.95 -16.95 39.45
N ASP A 576 10.56 -15.87 38.79
CA ASP A 576 9.77 -14.75 39.31
C ASP A 576 8.47 -14.55 38.51
N ALA A 577 7.89 -15.63 37.99
CA ALA A 577 6.63 -15.61 37.25
C ALA A 577 5.51 -14.89 38.04
N ASP A 578 5.46 -15.05 39.36
CA ASP A 578 4.50 -14.40 40.26
C ASP A 578 4.65 -12.86 40.31
N TYR A 579 5.80 -12.32 39.92
CA TYR A 579 6.01 -10.86 39.79
C TYR A 579 5.65 -10.36 38.39
N ILE A 580 5.88 -11.17 37.36
CA ILE A 580 5.68 -10.79 35.95
C ILE A 580 4.20 -10.90 35.57
N ALA A 581 3.54 -12.01 35.92
CA ALA A 581 2.18 -12.29 35.46
C ALA A 581 1.14 -11.23 35.89
N PRO A 582 1.16 -10.68 37.13
CA PRO A 582 0.24 -9.61 37.51
C PRO A 582 0.41 -8.33 36.69
N TYR A 583 1.65 -7.98 36.31
CA TYR A 583 1.92 -6.83 35.44
C TYR A 583 1.32 -7.05 34.05
N LEU A 584 1.56 -8.23 33.46
CA LEU A 584 1.04 -8.58 32.14
C LEU A 584 -0.49 -8.55 32.11
N LYS A 585 -1.15 -9.10 33.14
CA LYS A 585 -2.61 -9.06 33.29
C LYS A 585 -3.17 -7.65 33.53
N LEU A 586 -2.38 -6.76 34.13
CA LEU A 586 -2.77 -5.36 34.28
C LEU A 586 -2.68 -4.60 32.95
N ALA A 587 -1.65 -4.88 32.14
CA ALA A 587 -1.44 -4.25 30.84
C ALA A 587 -2.40 -4.79 29.78
N ASN A 588 -2.67 -6.10 29.79
CA ASN A 588 -3.60 -6.79 28.90
C ASN A 588 -4.37 -7.87 29.70
N PRO A 589 -5.62 -7.60 30.13
CA PRO A 589 -6.40 -8.54 30.93
C PRO A 589 -6.63 -9.90 30.25
N ASP A 590 -6.73 -9.91 28.92
CA ASP A 590 -7.10 -11.07 28.12
C ASP A 590 -5.89 -11.95 27.73
N ILE A 591 -4.65 -11.48 27.97
CA ILE A 591 -3.45 -12.22 27.55
C ILE A 591 -3.32 -13.56 28.29
N GLU A 592 -3.11 -14.64 27.56
CA GLU A 592 -2.81 -15.94 28.16
C GLU A 592 -1.36 -15.98 28.66
N ILE A 593 -1.12 -16.59 29.83
CA ILE A 593 0.21 -16.67 30.42
C ILE A 593 0.47 -18.11 30.83
N GLU A 594 1.50 -18.72 30.26
CA GLU A 594 1.95 -20.07 30.57
C GLU A 594 3.44 -20.06 30.95
N SER A 595 3.90 -21.18 31.51
CA SER A 595 5.33 -21.46 31.64
C SER A 595 5.72 -22.57 30.68
N SER A 596 6.95 -22.51 30.17
CA SER A 596 7.54 -23.55 29.33
C SER A 596 7.37 -24.93 29.97
N LYS A 597 7.00 -25.91 29.15
CA LYS A 597 6.83 -27.31 29.57
C LYS A 597 8.16 -28.07 29.55
N ILE A 598 9.24 -27.44 29.09
CA ILE A 598 10.56 -28.05 29.04
C ILE A 598 11.10 -28.19 30.46
N PRO A 599 11.38 -29.42 30.93
CA PRO A 599 11.95 -29.62 32.25
C PRO A 599 13.39 -29.10 32.26
N TYR A 600 13.64 -28.07 33.05
CA TYR A 600 15.00 -27.60 33.33
C TYR A 600 15.47 -28.17 34.67
N ARG A 601 16.67 -28.76 34.68
CA ARG A 601 17.30 -29.36 35.87
C ARG A 601 18.35 -28.45 36.47
#